data_AF-Q9MW63-F1
#
_entry.id   AF-Q9MW63-F1
#
_cell.length_a   1.000
_cell.length_b   1.000
_cell.length_c   1.000
_cell.angle_alpha   90.00
_cell.angle_beta   90.00
_cell.angle_gamma   90.00
#
_symmetry.space_group_name_H-M   'P 1'
#
loop_
_entity.id
_entity.type
_entity.pdbx_description
1 polymer ?
#
loop_
_entity_poly.entity_id
_entity_poly.type
_entity_poly.pdbx_seq_one_letter_code
_entity_poly.pdbx_strand_id
1 'polypeptide(L)' 'FNSTELKDIEYIRSDYYNKLEIFRFSSSLGKFVGYTEYGVKQADYRNNDTAILSS' A
#
# COMPACT_ATOMS: atom_id res chain seq x y z
N PHE A 1 0.25 10.55 26.43
CA PHE A 1 -0.62 10.35 25.25
C PHE A 1 -1.12 8.92 25.29
N ASN A 2 -2.43 8.71 25.47
CA ASN A 2 -3.03 7.39 25.40
C ASN A 2 -4.22 7.52 24.44
N SER A 3 -3.99 7.26 23.15
CA SER A 3 -5.04 7.22 22.14
C SER A 3 -5.41 5.75 21.96
N THR A 4 -6.54 5.36 22.54
CA THR A 4 -7.13 4.02 22.40
C THR A 4 -7.82 3.82 21.04
N GLU A 5 -7.92 4.87 20.22
CA GLU A 5 -8.42 4.77 18.86
C GLU A 5 -7.23 4.72 17.88
N LEU A 6 -7.11 3.63 17.12
CA LEU A 6 -6.11 3.45 16.04
C LEU A 6 -6.23 4.48 14.89
N LYS A 7 -7.14 5.47 15.00
CA LYS A 7 -7.35 6.50 13.98
C LYS A 7 -6.15 7.42 13.78
N ASP A 8 -5.25 7.50 14.75
CA ASP A 8 -4.05 8.34 14.66
C ASP A 8 -2.83 7.60 14.05
N ILE A 9 -2.95 6.31 13.70
CA ILE A 9 -1.85 5.49 13.22
C ILE A 9 -2.14 5.01 11.80
N GLU A 10 -1.26 5.35 10.86
CA GLU A 10 -1.31 4.89 9.47
C GLU A 10 -0.13 3.96 9.17
N TYR A 11 -0.42 2.81 8.58
CA TYR A 11 0.59 1.93 8.01
C TYR A 11 0.72 2.19 6.52
N ILE A 12 1.93 2.56 6.10
CA ILE A 12 2.28 2.77 4.70
C ILE A 12 3.42 1.82 4.33
N ARG A 13 3.25 1.10 3.22
CA ARG A 13 4.30 0.29 2.61
C ARG A 13 4.55 0.77 1.20
N SER A 14 5.70 1.38 0.97
CA SER A 14 6.12 1.88 -0.33
C SER A 14 7.22 1.01 -0.91
N ASP A 15 7.06 0.60 -2.17
CA ASP A 15 8.08 -0.14 -2.91
C ASP A 15 8.79 0.81 -3.88
N TYR A 16 10.12 0.82 -3.82
CA TYR A 16 10.99 1.69 -4.62
C TYR A 16 11.98 0.88 -5.46
N TYR A 17 12.22 1.33 -6.68
CA TYR A 17 13.29 0.84 -7.54
C TYR A 17 13.99 2.01 -8.20
N ASN A 18 15.33 2.06 -8.17
CA ASN A 18 16.13 3.17 -8.71
C ASN A 18 15.68 4.56 -8.21
N LYS A 19 15.34 4.68 -6.92
CA LYS A 19 14.80 5.90 -6.28
C LYS A 19 13.46 6.37 -6.85
N LEU A 20 12.79 5.55 -7.66
CA LEU A 20 11.45 5.79 -8.18
C LEU A 20 10.47 4.92 -7.40
N GLU A 21 9.40 5.53 -6.90
CA GLU A 21 8.32 4.79 -6.26
C GLU A 21 7.51 4.04 -7.32
N ILE A 22 7.36 2.74 -7.16
CA ILE A 22 6.61 1.93 -8.13
C ILE A 22 5.15 1.78 -7.70
N PHE A 23 4.89 1.41 -6.45
CA PHE A 23 3.54 1.33 -5.89
C PHE A 23 3.58 1.44 -4.35
N ARG A 24 2.42 1.70 -3.75
CA ARG A 24 2.26 1.85 -2.29
C ARG A 24 0.97 1.24 -1.79
N PHE A 25 1.03 0.56 -0.66
CA PHE A 25 -0.13 0.26 0.17
C PHE A 25 -0.30 1.34 1.25
N SER A 26 -1.54 1.74 1.48
CA SER A 26 -1.92 2.54 2.65
C SER A 26 -3.05 1.84 3.38
N SER A 27 -2.93 1.69 4.70
CA SER A 27 -3.98 1.12 5.55
C SER A 27 -5.24 1.97 5.59
N SER A 28 -5.14 3.29 5.31
CA SER A 28 -6.31 4.17 5.23
C SER A 28 -7.11 3.95 3.93
N LEU A 29 -6.45 3.53 2.85
CA LEU A 29 -7.10 3.16 1.58
C LEU A 29 -7.45 1.67 1.49
N GLY A 30 -6.77 0.81 2.25
CA GLY A 30 -6.93 -0.64 2.24
C GLY A 30 -6.51 -1.31 0.91
N LYS A 31 -5.68 -0.64 0.11
CA LYS A 31 -5.28 -1.13 -1.22
C LYS A 31 -3.94 -0.57 -1.68
N PHE A 32 -3.38 -1.19 -2.71
CA PHE A 32 -2.21 -0.73 -3.42
C PHE A 32 -2.57 0.30 -4.50
N VAL A 33 -1.73 1.32 -4.67
CA VAL A 33 -1.79 2.34 -5.72
C VAL A 33 -0.47 2.36 -6.47
N GLY A 34 -0.50 2.29 -7.80
CA GLY A 34 0.68 2.34 -8.67
C GLY A 34 1.02 3.76 -9.12
N TYR A 35 2.32 4.09 -9.19
CA TYR A 35 2.84 5.40 -9.60
C TYR A 35 3.64 5.37 -10.90
N THR A 36 3.80 4.19 -11.48
CA THR A 36 4.41 3.96 -12.80
C THR A 36 3.52 2.99 -13.56
N GLU A 37 3.65 2.88 -14.89
CA GLU A 37 2.88 1.90 -15.67
C GLU A 37 3.09 0.46 -15.18
N TYR A 38 4.33 0.12 -14.82
CA TYR A 38 4.66 -1.15 -14.18
C TYR A 38 3.97 -1.26 -12.81
N GLY A 39 4.09 -0.22 -12.00
CA GLY A 39 3.47 -0.11 -10.68
C GLY A 39 1.95 -0.29 -10.67
N VAL A 40 1.24 0.23 -11.68
CA VAL A 40 -0.21 0.06 -11.82
C VAL A 40 -0.54 -1.42 -12.01
N LYS A 41 0.15 -2.13 -12.91
CA LYS A 41 -0.04 -3.57 -13.10
C LYS A 41 0.26 -4.38 -11.83
N GLN A 42 1.28 -3.98 -11.08
CA GLN A 42 1.66 -4.61 -9.82
C GLN A 42 0.64 -4.35 -8.69
N ALA A 43 0.06 -3.14 -8.65
CA ALA A 43 -0.98 -2.78 -7.71
C ALA A 43 -2.27 -3.56 -8.03
N ASP A 44 -2.67 -3.63 -9.29
CA ASP A 44 -3.84 -4.41 -9.73
C ASP A 44 -3.68 -5.89 -9.40
N TYR A 45 -2.50 -6.48 -9.64
CA TYR A 45 -2.21 -7.86 -9.25
C TYR A 45 -2.40 -8.07 -7.74
N ARG A 46 -1.79 -7.22 -6.91
CA ARG A 46 -1.85 -7.35 -5.44
C ARG A 46 -3.23 -7.08 -4.87
N ASN A 47 -3.98 -6.15 -5.47
CA ASN A 47 -5.35 -5.86 -5.07
C ASN A 47 -6.31 -7.02 -5.36
N ASN A 48 -5.96 -7.91 -6.28
CA ASN A 48 -6.73 -9.12 -6.58
C ASN A 48 -6.24 -10.36 -5.81
N ASP A 49 -5.10 -10.28 -5.11
CA ASP A 49 -4.55 -11.37 -4.30
C ASP A 49 -4.93 -11.15 -2.82
N THR A 50 -5.94 -11.89 -2.36
CA THR A 50 -6.45 -11.78 -0.99
C THR A 50 -5.44 -12.21 0.07
N ALA A 51 -4.46 -13.06 -0.25
CA ALA A 51 -3.40 -13.43 0.69
C ALA A 51 -2.51 -12.23 1.01
N ILE A 52 -2.29 -11.34 0.04
CA ILE A 52 -1.48 -10.13 0.20
C ILE A 52 -2.26 -9.03 0.94
N LEU A 53 -3.55 -8.88 0.67
CA LEU A 53 -4.40 -7.86 1.31
C LEU A 53 -4.81 -8.21 2.75
N SER A 54 -4.89 -9.50 3.10
CA SER A 54 -5.39 -9.96 4.40
C SER A 54 -4.30 -10.14 5.47
N SER A 55 -3.06 -9.69 5.22
CA SER A 55 -1.92 -9.84 6.14
C SER A 55 -1.88 -8.76 7.21
#